data_AF-A0A9D9LBI5-F1
#
_entry.id   AF-A0A9D9LBI5-F1
#
_cell.length_a   1.000
_cell.length_b   1.000
_cell.length_c   1.000
_cell.angle_alpha   90.00
_cell.angle_beta   90.00
_cell.angle_gamma   90.00
#
_symmetry.space_group_name_H-M   'P 1'
#
loop_
_entity.id
_entity.type
_entity.pdbx_description
1 polymer ?
#
loop_
_entity_poly.entity_id
_entity_poly.type
_entity_poly.pdbx_seq_one_letter_code
_entity_poly.pdbx_strand_id
1 'polypeptide(L)' 'MNVTLSIPDEIVAKAREYAKRHDTSLNQMVREYLKRFSLEPARQDEAEKAMAFFLSLTPTLPKEVKITRDEMEQR' A
#
# COMPACT_ATOMS: atom_id res chain seq x y z
N MET A 1 -6.30 2.93 -10.33
CA MET A 1 -6.83 2.18 -9.18
C MET A 1 -6.20 2.71 -7.90
N ASN A 2 -6.96 2.83 -6.81
CA ASN A 2 -6.47 3.23 -5.50
C ASN A 2 -6.33 1.98 -4.61
N VAL A 3 -5.26 1.91 -3.82
CA VAL A 3 -4.98 0.79 -2.92
C VAL A 3 -4.77 1.35 -1.53
N THR A 4 -5.42 0.74 -0.53
CA THR A 4 -5.22 1.06 0.88
C THR A 4 -4.25 0.05 1.46
N LEU A 5 -3.19 0.54 2.12
CA LEU A 5 -2.16 -0.30 2.74
C LEU A 5 -2.15 -0.03 4.24
N SER A 6 -2.18 -1.10 5.03
CA SER A 6 -1.94 -1.01 6.48
C SER A 6 -0.44 -1.05 6.73
N ILE A 7 0.12 0.03 7.24
CA ILE A 7 1.55 0.19 7.49
C ILE A 7 1.69 0.85 8.87
N PRO A 8 2.64 0.43 9.72
CA PRO A 8 2.90 1.10 11.00
C PRO A 8 3.15 2.60 10.81
N ASP A 9 2.52 3.42 11.65
CA ASP A 9 2.56 4.90 11.55
C ASP A 9 4.00 5.44 11.60
N GLU A 10 4.87 4.81 12.38
CA GLU A 10 6.29 5.16 12.47
C GLU A 10 7.03 5.02 11.12
N ILE A 11 6.66 4.03 10.31
CA ILE A 11 7.25 3.81 8.99
C ILE A 11 6.69 4.84 8.02
N VAL A 12 5.38 5.13 8.09
CA VAL A 12 4.74 6.15 7.25
C VAL A 12 5.36 7.53 7.50
N ALA A 13 5.62 7.87 8.76
CA ALA A 13 6.25 9.14 9.14
C ALA A 13 7.65 9.28 8.53
N LYS A 14 8.51 8.27 8.72
CA LYS A 14 9.87 8.24 8.16
C LYS A 14 9.87 8.30 6.63
N ALA A 15 8.99 7.53 5.99
CA ALA A 15 8.91 7.48 4.54
C ALA A 15 8.39 8.80 3.95
N ARG A 16 7.46 9.49 4.62
CA ARG A 16 7.00 10.83 4.23
C ARG A 16 8.10 11.87 4.39
N GLU A 17 8.86 11.81 5.48
CA GLU A 17 10.00 12.72 5.69
C GLU A 17 11.05 12.53 4.60
N TYR A 18 11.41 11.28 4.30
CA TYR A 18 12.29 10.96 3.18
C TYR A 18 11.74 11.51 1.86
N ALA A 19 10.47 11.25 1.54
CA ALA A 19 9.84 11.75 0.31
C ALA A 19 9.95 13.28 0.17
N LYS A 20 9.71 14.01 1.27
CA LYS A 20 9.85 15.49 1.29
C LYS A 20 11.28 15.94 0.99
N ARG A 21 12.30 15.27 1.55
CA ARG A 21 13.70 15.60 1.31
C ARG A 21 14.15 15.35 -0.13
N HIS A 22 13.39 14.54 -0.88
CA HIS A 22 13.67 14.15 -2.26
C HIS A 22 12.64 14.70 -3.25
N ASP A 23 11.92 15.78 -2.89
CA ASP A 23 10.92 16.46 -3.72
C ASP A 23 9.89 15.51 -4.37
N THR A 24 9.47 14.51 -3.60
CA THR A 24 8.51 13.48 -4.04
C THR A 24 7.44 13.24 -2.98
N SER A 25 6.54 12.30 -3.26
CA SER A 25 5.51 11.87 -2.30
C SER A 25 5.63 10.37 -2.02
N LEU A 26 5.17 9.96 -0.84
CA LEU A 26 5.08 8.55 -0.49
C LEU A 26 4.31 7.75 -1.56
N ASN A 27 3.21 8.30 -2.06
CA ASN A 27 2.42 7.66 -3.12
C ASN A 27 3.22 7.52 -4.41
N GLN A 28 4.00 8.54 -4.80
CA GLN A 28 4.83 8.46 -5.98
C GLN A 28 5.94 7.41 -5.81
N MET A 29 6.57 7.35 -4.64
CA MET A 29 7.57 6.32 -4.32
C MET A 29 6.99 4.91 -4.40
N VAL A 30 5.81 4.68 -3.83
CA VAL A 30 5.12 3.38 -3.92
C VAL A 30 4.77 3.04 -5.37
N ARG A 31 4.30 4.00 -6.17
CA ARG A 31 4.03 3.79 -7.60
C ARG A 31 5.27 3.38 -8.38
N GLU A 32 6.38 4.10 -8.18
CA GLU A 32 7.65 3.79 -8.86
C GLU A 32 8.21 2.44 -8.43
N TYR A 33 8.09 2.09 -7.15
CA TYR A 33 8.45 0.76 -6.65
C TYR A 33 7.65 -0.32 -7.37
N LEU A 34 6.32 -0.24 -7.33
CA LEU A 34 5.46 -1.24 -7.98
C LEU A 34 5.71 -1.34 -9.48
N LYS A 35 5.95 -0.20 -10.15
CA LYS A 35 6.28 -0.16 -11.58
C LYS A 35 7.57 -0.92 -11.88
N ARG A 36 8.64 -0.70 -11.10
CA ARG A 36 9.91 -1.43 -11.25
C ARG A 36 9.75 -2.92 -11.06
N PHE A 37 8.95 -3.34 -10.08
CA PHE A 37 8.67 -4.76 -9.83
C PHE A 37 7.86 -5.42 -10.96
N SER A 38 6.94 -4.70 -11.58
CA SER A 38 6.06 -5.23 -12.63
C SER A 38 6.67 -5.27 -14.04
N LEU A 39 7.74 -4.52 -14.30
CA LEU A 39 8.30 -4.33 -15.65
C LEU A 39 9.49 -5.24 -15.99
N GLU A 40 9.99 -6.05 -15.05
CA GLU A 40 11.01 -7.06 -15.36
C GLU A 40 10.33 -8.36 -15.86
N PRO A 41 10.41 -8.70 -17.17
CA PRO A 41 9.71 -9.85 -17.73
C PRO A 41 10.20 -11.21 -17.20
N ALA A 42 11.34 -11.25 -16.50
CA ALA A 42 11.90 -12.47 -15.90
C ALA A 42 11.30 -12.82 -14.52
N ARG A 43 10.41 -11.99 -13.98
CA ARG A 43 9.98 -12.06 -12.57
C ARG A 43 8.49 -12.24 -12.35
N GLN A 44 7.72 -12.71 -13.35
CA GLN A 44 6.28 -12.97 -13.14
C GLN A 44 6.02 -13.90 -11.94
N ASP A 45 6.85 -14.93 -11.74
CA ASP A 45 6.78 -15.82 -10.57
C ASP A 45 7.10 -15.12 -9.23
N GLU A 46 8.01 -14.14 -9.22
CA GLU A 46 8.34 -13.38 -8.01
C GLU A 46 7.32 -12.27 -7.73
N ALA A 47 6.75 -11.66 -8.76
CA ALA A 47 5.68 -10.68 -8.63
C ALA A 47 4.39 -11.34 -8.10
N GLU A 48 4.07 -12.56 -8.55
CA GLU A 48 2.97 -13.34 -7.97
C GLU A 48 3.24 -13.71 -6.50
N LYS A 49 4.47 -14.12 -6.16
CA LYS A 49 4.84 -14.40 -4.76
C LYS A 49 4.81 -13.15 -3.88
N ALA A 50 5.26 -12.02 -4.41
CA ALA A 50 5.20 -10.74 -3.71
C ALA A 50 3.74 -10.30 -3.53
N MET A 51 2.89 -10.44 -4.55
CA MET A 51 1.46 -10.17 -4.45
C MET A 51 0.79 -11.08 -3.41
N ALA A 52 1.10 -12.37 -3.42
CA ALA A 52 0.62 -13.34 -2.43
C ALA A 52 1.11 -12.99 -1.01
N PHE A 53 2.37 -12.55 -0.87
CA PHE A 53 2.91 -12.08 0.40
C PHE A 53 2.21 -10.80 0.88
N PHE A 54 1.98 -9.83 -0.01
CA PHE A 54 1.23 -8.62 0.29
C PHE A 54 -0.21 -8.93 0.71
N LEU A 55 -0.88 -9.86 0.02
CA LEU A 55 -2.22 -10.34 0.39
C LEU A 55 -2.19 -11.10 1.73
N SER A 56 -1.09 -11.77 2.06
CA SER A 56 -0.94 -12.45 3.36
C SER A 56 -0.68 -11.48 4.52
N LEU A 57 -0.06 -10.32 4.25
CA LEU A 57 0.15 -9.26 5.23
C LEU A 57 -1.11 -8.44 5.48
N THR A 58 -2.07 -8.45 4.56
CA THR A 58 -3.39 -7.86 4.80
C THR A 58 -4.26 -8.85 5.57
N PRO A 59 -4.66 -8.57 6.83
CA PRO A 59 -5.69 -9.37 7.48
C PRO A 59 -6.92 -9.29 6.58
N THR A 60 -7.44 -10.45 6.19
CA THR A 60 -8.63 -10.59 5.36
C THR A 60 -9.74 -9.70 5.91
N LEU A 61 -9.99 -8.56 5.25
CA LEU A 61 -11.17 -7.77 5.54
C LEU A 61 -12.37 -8.65 5.21
N PRO A 62 -13.29 -8.91 6.17
CA PRO A 62 -14.51 -9.61 5.85
C PRO A 62 -15.25 -8.84 4.74
N LYS A 63 -15.79 -9.61 3.78
CA LYS A 63 -16.58 -9.11 2.65
C LYS A 63 -17.54 -8.01 3.12
N GLU A 64 -17.39 -6.83 2.51
CA GLU A 64 -18.32 -5.70 2.53
C GLU A 64 -18.90 -5.32 3.91
N VAL A 65 -18.16 -4.50 4.66
CA VAL A 65 -18.82 -3.57 5.58
C VAL A 65 -18.92 -2.22 4.86
N LYS A 66 -20.10 -1.91 4.32
CA LYS A 66 -20.45 -0.55 3.87
C LYS A 66 -20.60 0.33 5.11
N ILE A 67 -19.49 0.86 5.62
CA ILE A 67 -19.55 1.88 6.68
C ILE A 67 -19.89 3.21 6.00
N THR A 68 -21.14 3.64 6.13
CA THR A 68 -21.57 4.98 5.74
C THR A 68 -21.09 6.01 6.75
N ARG A 69 -20.76 7.21 6.25
CA ARG A 69 -20.18 8.33 7.00
C ARG A 69 -20.89 8.67 8.32
N ASP A 70 -22.19 8.39 8.41
CA ASP A 70 -23.01 8.66 9.61
C ASP A 70 -22.67 7.79 10.82
N GLU A 71 -22.02 6.63 10.65
CA GLU A 71 -21.67 5.74 11.77
C GLU A 71 -20.36 6.12 12.48
N MET A 72 -19.60 7.07 11.94
CA MET A 72 -18.30 7.47 12.48
C MET A 72 -18.40 8.51 13.62
N GLU A 73 -19.55 9.18 13.80
CA GLU A 73 -19.68 10.29 14.76
C GLU A 73 -20.13 9.88 16.18
N GLN A 74 -20.30 8.58 16.47
CA GLN A 74 -20.78 8.09 17.77
C GLN A 74 -19.78 7.21 18.56
N ARG A 75 -18.48 7.38 18.36
CA ARG A 75 -17.46 6.74 19.21
C ARG A 75 -16.49 7.75 19.82
#